data_AF-A0A1F5NIW8-F1
#
_entry.id   AF-A0A1F5NIW8-F1
#
_cell.length_a   1.000
_cell.length_b   1.000
_cell.length_c   1.000
_cell.angle_alpha   90.00
_cell.angle_beta   90.00
_cell.angle_gamma   90.00
#
_symmetry.space_group_name_H-M   'P 1'
#
loop_
_entity.id
_entity.type
_entity.pdbx_description
1 polymer ?
#
loop_
_entity_poly.entity_id
_entity_poly.type
_entity_poly.pdbx_seq_one_letter_code
_entity_poly.pdbx_strand_id
1 'polypeptide(L)'
;MPNYPAYKVLPGNYEVDESKIKLRLKREVFTDDVESILIATDGANDLIRKAGRTINILGKEEKVKGLNQFEKEEKYLRNPTLLQKRLTQLNTERTSIDWENREINKFEGILSDDTTIILIKRKDPAQISNIDR
;
A
#
# COMPACT_ATOMS: atom_id res chain seq x y z
N MET A 1 9.70 22.85 13.58
CA MET A 1 9.58 21.56 12.84
C MET A 1 8.13 21.09 12.91
N PRO A 2 7.63 20.31 11.92
CA PRO A 2 6.34 19.64 12.03
C PRO A 2 6.31 18.73 13.27
N ASN A 3 5.19 18.68 14.00
CA ASN A 3 5.05 17.86 15.21
C ASN A 3 4.66 16.42 14.85
N TYR A 4 5.55 15.70 14.16
CA TYR A 4 5.33 14.31 13.85
C TYR A 4 5.82 13.41 15.00
N PRO A 5 4.99 12.46 15.47
CA PRO A 5 5.39 11.49 16.51
C PRO A 5 6.66 10.72 16.16
N ALA A 6 6.91 10.50 14.86
CA ALA A 6 8.10 9.80 14.37
C ALA A 6 9.43 10.46 14.79
N TYR A 7 9.45 11.77 15.08
CA TYR A 7 10.68 12.41 15.54
C TYR A 7 11.10 12.00 16.96
N LYS A 8 10.17 11.49 17.78
CA LYS A 8 10.50 10.97 19.12
C LYS A 8 11.31 9.67 19.09
N VAL A 9 11.28 8.94 17.98
CA VAL A 9 12.01 7.67 17.86
C VAL A 9 13.37 7.83 17.18
N LEU A 10 13.72 9.03 16.71
CA LEU A 10 15.03 9.30 16.11
C LEU A 10 16.08 9.63 17.19
N PRO A 11 17.34 9.23 16.99
CA PRO A 11 18.43 9.64 17.87
C PRO A 11 18.65 11.16 17.75
N GLY A 12 18.36 11.92 18.82
CA GLY A 12 18.55 13.37 18.89
C GLY A 12 17.61 14.05 19.89
N ASN A 13 17.91 15.30 20.26
CA ASN A 13 17.04 16.11 21.11
C ASN A 13 15.97 16.81 20.26
N TYR A 14 15.03 16.04 19.73
CA TYR A 14 13.87 16.59 19.04
C TYR A 14 12.74 16.83 20.04
N GLU A 15 12.48 18.09 20.37
CA GLU A 15 11.32 18.46 21.17
C GLU A 15 10.05 18.30 20.32
N VAL A 16 9.17 17.41 20.77
CA VAL A 16 7.85 17.19 20.16
C VAL A 16 6.79 17.62 21.14
N ASP A 17 5.99 18.61 20.75
CA ASP A 17 4.86 19.09 21.54
C ASP A 17 3.71 18.07 21.49
N GLU A 18 3.57 17.28 22.56
CA GLU A 18 2.54 16.24 22.69
C GLU A 18 1.12 16.80 22.60
N SER A 19 0.89 18.04 23.00
CA SER A 19 -0.44 18.66 22.95
C SER A 19 -0.97 18.81 21.51
N LYS A 20 -0.07 18.80 20.53
CA LYS A 20 -0.40 18.88 19.10
C LYS A 20 -0.60 17.51 18.46
N ILE A 21 -0.25 16.43 19.14
CA ILE A 21 -0.49 15.06 18.67
C ILE A 21 -1.94 14.68 19.00
N LYS A 22 -2.82 14.80 18.00
CA LYS A 22 -4.23 14.42 18.13
C LYS A 22 -4.44 12.99 17.65
N LEU A 23 -4.24 12.02 18.53
CA LEU A 23 -4.59 10.62 18.27
C LEU A 23 -6.01 10.34 18.74
N ARG A 24 -6.76 9.58 17.94
CA ARG A 24 -8.07 9.07 18.32
C ARG A 24 -8.03 7.55 18.31
N LEU A 25 -8.19 6.93 19.47
CA LEU A 25 -8.37 5.48 19.57
C LEU A 25 -9.62 5.10 18.77
N LYS A 26 -9.44 4.25 17.77
CA LYS A 26 -10.53 3.70 16.97
C LYS A 26 -10.98 2.34 17.47
N ARG A 27 -10.02 1.51 17.89
CA ARG A 27 -10.24 0.15 18.34
C ARG A 27 -9.05 -0.32 19.16
N GLU A 28 -9.34 -1.14 20.16
CA GLU A 28 -8.37 -1.95 20.88
C GLU A 28 -8.70 -3.42 20.61
N VAL A 29 -7.67 -4.25 20.44
CA VAL A 29 -7.79 -5.68 20.17
C VAL A 29 -6.67 -6.41 20.90
N PHE A 30 -6.90 -7.66 21.29
CA PHE A 30 -5.82 -8.49 21.79
C PHE A 30 -4.83 -8.75 20.66
N THR A 31 -3.55 -8.67 20.99
CA THR A 31 -2.49 -8.94 20.01
C THR A 31 -2.68 -10.30 19.35
N ASP A 32 -3.05 -11.33 20.12
CA ASP A 32 -3.26 -12.70 19.62
C ASP A 32 -4.37 -12.82 18.56
N ASP A 33 -5.34 -11.91 18.57
CA ASP A 33 -6.41 -11.85 17.55
C ASP A 33 -5.95 -11.16 16.25
N VAL A 34 -4.76 -10.55 16.24
CA VAL A 34 -4.21 -9.84 15.08
C VAL A 34 -3.34 -10.76 14.24
N GLU A 35 -3.87 -11.16 13.08
CA GLU A 35 -3.15 -11.92 12.06
C GLU A 35 -2.30 -11.02 11.14
N SER A 36 -2.87 -9.87 10.77
CA SER A 36 -2.24 -8.91 9.86
C SER A 36 -2.67 -7.47 10.18
N ILE A 37 -1.82 -6.52 9.80
CA ILE A 37 -2.10 -5.08 9.86
C ILE A 37 -1.72 -4.51 8.50
N LEU A 38 -2.68 -3.89 7.81
CA LEU A 38 -2.43 -3.10 6.61
C LEU A 38 -2.66 -1.62 6.94
N ILE A 39 -1.61 -0.82 6.74
CA ILE A 39 -1.66 0.63 6.88
C ILE A 39 -1.44 1.21 5.49
N ALA A 40 -2.25 2.18 5.10
CA ALA A 40 -2.10 2.85 3.82
C ALA A 40 -2.33 4.36 3.97
N THR A 41 -1.66 5.15 3.13
CA THR A 41 -1.99 6.58 2.99
C THR A 41 -3.31 6.77 2.26
N ASP A 42 -3.85 7.97 2.31
CA ASP A 42 -5.08 8.37 1.63
C ASP A 42 -5.01 8.20 0.10
N GLY A 43 -3.83 8.21 -0.52
CA GLY A 43 -3.63 7.82 -1.92
C GLY A 43 -4.18 6.43 -2.26
N ALA A 44 -4.27 5.52 -1.29
CA ALA A 44 -4.87 4.20 -1.49
C ALA A 44 -6.41 4.21 -1.60
N ASN A 45 -7.08 5.34 -1.35
CA ASN A 45 -8.53 5.43 -1.40
C ASN A 45 -9.10 5.06 -2.79
N ASP A 46 -8.35 5.30 -3.86
CA ASP A 46 -8.78 4.89 -5.20
C ASP A 46 -8.85 3.38 -5.36
N LEU A 47 -7.95 2.62 -4.72
CA LEU A 47 -8.02 1.17 -4.70
C LEU A 47 -9.29 0.67 -4.02
N ILE A 48 -9.73 1.36 -2.96
CA ILE A 48 -10.97 1.05 -2.25
C ILE A 48 -12.17 1.40 -3.12
N ARG A 49 -12.23 2.62 -3.65
CA ARG A 49 -13.37 3.13 -4.46
C ARG A 49 -13.57 2.38 -5.77
N LYS A 50 -12.47 1.97 -6.41
CA LYS A 50 -12.48 1.28 -7.70
C LYS A 50 -12.48 -0.24 -7.56
N ALA A 51 -12.43 -0.78 -6.35
CA ALA A 51 -12.47 -2.22 -6.10
C ALA A 51 -13.66 -2.88 -6.82
N GLY A 52 -13.38 -3.96 -7.55
CA GLY A 52 -14.36 -4.71 -8.32
C GLY A 52 -14.65 -4.16 -9.73
N ARG A 53 -14.16 -2.96 -10.08
CA ARG A 53 -14.31 -2.42 -11.44
C ARG A 53 -13.27 -3.02 -12.38
N THR A 54 -13.65 -3.26 -13.63
CA THR A 54 -12.71 -3.55 -14.71
C THR A 54 -12.17 -2.23 -15.23
N ILE A 55 -10.84 -2.12 -15.31
CA ILE A 55 -10.14 -0.95 -15.81
C ILE A 55 -9.04 -1.40 -16.75
N ASN A 56 -8.58 -0.50 -17.61
CA ASN A 56 -7.41 -0.75 -18.41
C ASN A 56 -6.15 -0.32 -17.64
N ILE A 57 -5.29 -1.29 -17.28
CA ILE A 57 -3.97 -1.03 -16.71
C ILE A 57 -2.93 -1.37 -17.78
N LEU A 58 -2.20 -0.37 -18.26
CA LEU A 58 -1.10 -0.52 -19.21
C LEU A 58 -1.47 -1.27 -20.52
N GLY A 59 -2.71 -1.10 -20.99
CA GLY A 59 -3.23 -1.75 -22.20
C GLY A 59 -3.95 -3.07 -21.93
N LYS A 60 -4.09 -3.51 -20.68
CA LYS A 60 -4.76 -4.77 -20.31
C LYS A 60 -5.99 -4.51 -19.45
N GLU A 61 -7.11 -5.11 -19.81
CA GLU A 61 -8.28 -5.12 -18.95
C GLU A 61 -8.02 -5.99 -17.72
N GLU A 62 -8.14 -5.38 -16.55
CA GLU A 62 -7.98 -6.06 -15.28
C GLU A 62 -9.01 -5.55 -14.27
N LYS A 63 -9.51 -6.47 -13.44
CA LYS A 63 -10.38 -6.12 -12.31
C LYS A 63 -9.54 -5.60 -11.13
N VAL A 64 -9.86 -4.41 -10.62
CA VAL A 64 -9.21 -3.86 -9.43
C VAL A 64 -9.57 -4.72 -8.22
N LYS A 65 -8.57 -5.31 -7.57
CA LYS A 65 -8.77 -6.21 -6.41
C LYS A 65 -8.86 -5.50 -5.05
N GLY A 66 -8.65 -4.18 -5.01
CA GLY A 66 -8.66 -3.39 -3.78
C GLY A 66 -7.48 -3.69 -2.83
N LEU A 67 -7.54 -3.18 -1.60
CA LEU A 67 -6.45 -3.36 -0.62
C LEU A 67 -6.29 -4.79 -0.14
N ASN A 68 -7.39 -5.55 -0.05
CA ASN A 68 -7.39 -6.93 0.43
C ASN A 68 -6.51 -7.87 -0.41
N GLN A 69 -6.17 -7.49 -1.66
CA GLN A 69 -5.26 -8.26 -2.50
C GLN A 69 -3.87 -8.41 -1.86
N PHE A 70 -3.39 -7.37 -1.17
CA PHE A 70 -2.04 -7.35 -0.60
C PHE A 70 -1.94 -8.26 0.61
N GLU A 71 -3.02 -8.38 1.38
CA GLU A 71 -3.11 -9.30 2.51
C GLU A 71 -3.29 -10.76 2.07
N LYS A 72 -4.18 -11.01 1.11
CA LYS A 72 -4.57 -12.36 0.68
C LYS A 72 -3.52 -13.03 -0.20
N GLU A 73 -2.83 -12.27 -1.05
CA GLU A 73 -1.86 -12.84 -1.97
C GLU A 73 -0.47 -12.89 -1.33
N GLU A 74 -0.08 -14.08 -0.87
CA GLU A 74 1.17 -14.32 -0.13
C GLU A 74 2.44 -13.83 -0.87
N LYS A 75 2.38 -13.74 -2.20
CA LYS A 75 3.48 -13.23 -3.03
C LYS A 75 3.95 -11.83 -2.62
N TYR A 76 3.04 -10.97 -2.13
CA TYR A 76 3.39 -9.62 -1.70
C TYR A 76 4.13 -9.59 -0.36
N LEU A 77 3.89 -10.59 0.50
CA LEU A 77 4.60 -10.78 1.76
C LEU A 77 5.99 -11.38 1.52
N ARG A 78 6.08 -12.35 0.61
CA ARG A 78 7.35 -13.02 0.26
C ARG A 78 8.29 -12.14 -0.54
N ASN A 79 7.76 -11.22 -1.33
CA ASN A 79 8.54 -10.33 -2.18
C ASN A 79 7.97 -8.90 -2.14
N PRO A 80 8.52 -8.03 -1.28
CA PRO A 80 8.10 -6.64 -1.16
C PRO A 80 8.18 -5.85 -2.48
N THR A 81 9.12 -6.20 -3.36
CA THR A 81 9.26 -5.56 -4.68
C THR A 81 8.05 -5.81 -5.57
N LEU A 82 7.30 -6.92 -5.40
CA LEU A 82 6.06 -7.14 -6.14
C LEU A 82 4.97 -6.16 -5.74
N LEU A 83 4.90 -5.77 -4.46
CA LEU A 83 3.95 -4.76 -3.99
C LEU A 83 4.31 -3.41 -4.58
N GLN A 84 5.58 -3.02 -4.51
CA GLN A 84 6.05 -1.77 -5.10
C GLN A 84 5.76 -1.73 -6.61
N LYS A 85 6.15 -2.76 -7.37
CA LYS A 85 5.87 -2.85 -8.81
C LYS A 85 4.39 -2.76 -9.11
N ARG A 86 3.56 -3.37 -8.28
CA ARG A 86 2.10 -3.30 -8.44
C ARG A 86 1.60 -1.87 -8.24
N LEU A 87 2.01 -1.18 -7.17
CA LEU A 87 1.64 0.22 -6.96
C LEU A 87 2.14 1.12 -8.10
N THR A 88 3.37 0.91 -8.57
CA THR A 88 3.91 1.64 -9.73
C THR A 88 3.06 1.42 -10.97
N GLN A 89 2.67 0.17 -11.29
CA GLN A 89 1.79 -0.12 -12.43
C GLN A 89 0.44 0.58 -12.32
N LEU A 90 -0.11 0.66 -11.11
CA LEU A 90 -1.38 1.32 -10.84
C LEU A 90 -1.27 2.86 -10.87
N ASN A 91 -0.09 3.41 -10.61
CA ASN A 91 0.17 4.86 -10.68
C ASN A 91 0.65 5.33 -12.06
N THR A 92 1.17 4.42 -12.89
CA THR A 92 1.81 4.78 -14.16
C THR A 92 0.78 5.10 -15.23
N GLU A 93 0.86 6.30 -15.78
CA GLU A 93 0.23 6.66 -17.02
C GLU A 93 1.03 6.14 -18.22
N ARG A 94 0.36 5.56 -19.21
CA ARG A 94 0.99 5.05 -20.43
C ARG A 94 0.29 5.58 -21.67
N THR A 95 1.08 6.07 -22.62
CA THR A 95 0.62 6.43 -23.96
C THR A 95 1.11 5.38 -24.97
N SER A 96 0.23 4.90 -25.82
CA SER A 96 0.55 3.99 -26.93
C SER A 96 0.03 4.56 -28.24
N ILE A 97 0.82 4.46 -29.30
CA ILE A 97 0.40 4.87 -30.65
C ILE A 97 -0.11 3.62 -31.37
N ASP A 98 -1.36 3.66 -31.80
CA ASP A 98 -1.93 2.70 -32.75
C ASP A 98 -1.64 3.21 -34.16
N TRP A 99 -0.68 2.58 -34.83
CA TRP A 99 -0.24 2.98 -36.17
C TRP A 99 -1.24 2.59 -37.27
N GLU A 100 -2.05 1.55 -37.05
CA GLU A 100 -3.06 1.11 -38.03
C GLU A 100 -4.23 2.08 -38.04
N ASN A 101 -4.74 2.46 -36.86
CA ASN A 101 -5.85 3.40 -36.74
C ASN A 101 -5.39 4.87 -36.70
N ARG A 102 -4.07 5.12 -36.62
CA ARG A 102 -3.46 6.45 -36.43
C ARG A 102 -3.96 7.16 -35.17
N GLU A 103 -4.19 6.40 -34.11
CA GLU A 103 -4.75 6.89 -32.85
C GLU A 103 -3.69 6.90 -31.73
N ILE A 104 -3.85 7.83 -30.80
CA ILE A 104 -3.06 7.88 -29.57
C ILE A 104 -3.94 7.38 -28.43
N ASN A 105 -3.63 6.20 -27.92
CA ASN A 105 -4.30 5.60 -26.78
C ASN A 105 -3.60 6.04 -25.49
N LYS A 106 -4.31 6.76 -24.62
CA LYS A 106 -3.84 7.19 -23.30
C LYS A 106 -4.49 6.32 -22.21
N PHE A 107 -3.67 5.67 -21.39
CA PHE A 107 -4.09 4.86 -20.27
C PHE A 107 -3.66 5.56 -18.98
N GLU A 108 -4.63 6.15 -18.28
CA GLU A 108 -4.35 6.84 -17.04
C GLU A 108 -4.09 5.87 -15.89
N GLY A 109 -3.15 6.25 -15.01
CA GLY A 109 -2.98 5.59 -13.73
C GLY A 109 -4.26 5.73 -12.90
N ILE A 110 -4.54 4.74 -12.04
CA ILE A 110 -5.74 4.76 -11.21
C ILE A 110 -5.55 5.38 -9.84
N LEU A 111 -4.31 5.62 -9.43
CA LEU A 111 -3.99 6.28 -8.17
C LEU A 111 -3.86 7.77 -8.46
N SER A 112 -4.67 8.60 -7.81
CA SER A 112 -4.61 10.05 -7.98
C SER A 112 -3.48 10.73 -7.19
N ASP A 113 -2.84 10.00 -6.28
CA ASP A 113 -1.87 10.54 -5.31
C ASP A 113 -0.83 9.48 -4.90
N ASP A 114 0.25 9.95 -4.27
CA ASP A 114 1.33 9.11 -3.75
C ASP A 114 0.78 8.11 -2.72
N THR A 115 0.91 6.84 -3.07
CA THR A 115 0.34 5.74 -2.30
C THR A 115 1.43 4.98 -1.57
N THR A 116 1.40 5.02 -0.25
CA THR A 116 2.25 4.19 0.62
C THR A 116 1.41 3.11 1.26
N ILE A 117 1.91 1.88 1.28
CA ILE A 117 1.30 0.74 1.98
C ILE A 117 2.36 0.08 2.86
N ILE A 118 2.01 -0.17 4.11
CA ILE A 118 2.76 -0.99 5.05
C ILE A 118 1.90 -2.21 5.36
N LEU A 119 2.46 -3.40 5.13
CA LEU A 119 1.83 -4.66 5.45
C LEU A 119 2.66 -5.38 6.51
N ILE A 120 2.04 -5.65 7.66
CA ILE A 120 2.63 -6.41 8.76
C ILE A 120 1.81 -7.69 8.88
N LYS A 121 2.47 -8.84 8.94
CA LYS A 121 1.81 -10.12 9.18
C LYS A 121 2.51 -10.84 10.31
N ARG A 122 1.71 -11.48 11.18
CA ARG A 122 2.22 -12.37 12.21
C ARG A 122 3.01 -13.50 11.53
N LYS A 123 4.25 -13.70 11.97
CA LYS A 123 5.00 -14.91 11.59
C LYS A 123 4.38 -16.10 12.28
N ASP A 124 4.21 -17.18 11.53
CA ASP A 124 3.87 -18.47 12.10
C ASP A 124 5.00 -18.90 13.06
N PRO A 125 4.70 -19.23 14.33
CA PRO A 125 5.70 -19.73 15.28
C PRO A 125 6.55 -20.87 14.73
N ALA A 126 5.98 -21.74 13.88
CA ALA A 126 6.68 -22.85 13.23
C ALA A 126 7.77 -22.41 12.23
N GLN A 127 7.72 -21.17 11.75
CA GLN A 127 8.71 -20.60 10.80
C GLN A 127 9.82 -19.81 11.51
N ILE A 128 9.66 -19.48 12.79
CA ILE A 128 10.63 -18.69 13.57
C ILE A 128 11.81 -19.57 14.04
N SER A 129 11.59 -20.87 14.25
CA SER A 129 12.61 -21.82 14.72
C SER A 129 13.77 -22.10 13.74
N ASN A 130 13.72 -21.56 12.52
CA ASN A 130 14.74 -21.77 11.48
C ASN A 130 15.64 -20.54 11.24
N ILE A 131 15.50 -19.46 12.02
CA ILE A 131 16.25 -18.22 11.80
C ILE A 131 17.52 -18.13 12.70
N ASP A 132 17.65 -18.99 13.70
CA ASP A 132 18.81 -19.05 14.61
C ASP A 132 19.80 -20.20 14.30
N ARG A 133 20.01 -20.56 13.02
CA ARG A 133 21.09 -21.49 12.61
C ARG A 133 21.92 -20.95 11.46
#